data_AF-A0A379S7L0-F1
#
_entry.id   AF-A0A379S7L0-F1
#
_cell.length_a   1.000
_cell.length_b   1.000
_cell.length_c   1.000
_cell.angle_alpha   90.00
_cell.angle_beta   90.00
_cell.angle_gamma   90.00
#
_symmetry.space_group_name_H-M   'P 1'
#
loop_
_entity.id
_entity.type
_entity.pdbx_description
1 polymer ?
#
loop_
_entity_poly.entity_id
_entity_poly.type
_entity_poly.pdbx_seq_one_letter_code
_entity_poly.pdbx_strand_id
1 'polypeptide(L)'
;MRLFGYARVSTSQQSLDIQVKALKDAGVKANRIFTDKASGSSTDREGLDLLRMKVEEGDVILVKKLDRLGRDTADMIQLIKEFDAQGVAVRFIDDGISTDGEMGKMVVTILSAVAQAERRRILERTNEGRQEAKLKGVRFGRRRIIDRNVLLVLNREGIGATEISRRLNIARSTVYKILEDERGL
;
A
#
# COMPACT_ATOMS: atom_id res chain seq x y z
N MET A 1 -4.23 -32.75 2.18
CA MET A 1 -3.18 -31.72 2.21
C MET A 1 -2.69 -31.42 0.80
N ARG A 2 -3.25 -30.39 0.17
CA ARG A 2 -2.78 -29.87 -1.12
C ARG A 2 -1.74 -28.79 -0.87
N LEU A 3 -0.75 -28.70 -1.77
CA LEU A 3 0.28 -27.69 -1.73
C LEU A 3 -0.01 -26.65 -2.81
N PHE A 4 -0.09 -25.39 -2.40
CA PHE A 4 -0.27 -24.23 -3.25
C PHE A 4 0.97 -23.34 -3.17
N GLY A 5 1.16 -22.51 -4.19
CA GLY A 5 2.26 -21.55 -4.25
C GLY A 5 1.73 -20.18 -4.57
N TYR A 6 2.29 -19.16 -3.93
CA TYR A 6 1.97 -17.77 -4.22
C TYR A 6 3.24 -16.96 -4.44
N ALA A 7 3.26 -16.17 -5.52
CA ALA A 7 4.38 -15.30 -5.88
C ALA A 7 3.89 -13.91 -6.29
N ARG A 8 4.63 -12.87 -5.88
CA ARG A 8 4.26 -11.48 -6.16
C ARG A 8 5.45 -10.63 -6.58
N VAL A 9 5.25 -9.76 -7.56
CA VAL A 9 6.24 -8.78 -8.01
C VAL A 9 5.62 -7.43 -8.32
N SER A 10 6.37 -6.34 -8.13
CA SER A 10 5.92 -4.98 -8.42
C SER A 10 6.08 -4.62 -9.91
N THR A 11 7.15 -5.07 -10.57
CA THR A 11 7.43 -4.68 -11.97
C THR A 11 8.27 -5.71 -12.73
N SER A 12 9.28 -6.30 -12.09
CA SER A 12 10.21 -7.22 -12.77
C SER A 12 9.61 -8.60 -13.00
N GLN A 13 9.53 -9.01 -14.28
CA GLN A 13 9.13 -10.36 -14.66
C GLN A 13 10.19 -11.40 -14.26
N GLN A 14 11.47 -11.03 -14.35
CA GLN A 14 12.59 -11.92 -13.99
C GLN A 14 12.52 -12.36 -12.52
N SER A 15 12.09 -11.47 -11.62
CA SER A 15 11.95 -11.83 -10.19
C SER A 15 10.74 -12.72 -9.91
N LEU A 16 9.76 -12.78 -10.82
CA LEU A 16 8.63 -13.68 -10.72
C LEU A 16 9.05 -15.10 -11.11
N ASP A 17 9.81 -15.25 -12.19
CA ASP A 17 10.29 -16.55 -12.67
C ASP A 17 11.15 -17.25 -11.61
N ILE A 18 12.00 -16.49 -10.91
CA ILE A 18 12.82 -17.02 -9.80
C ILE A 18 11.93 -17.53 -8.65
N GLN A 19 10.82 -16.83 -8.33
CA GLN A 19 9.88 -17.28 -7.29
C GLN A 19 9.12 -18.53 -7.72
N VAL A 20 8.58 -18.53 -8.94
CA VAL A 20 7.86 -19.68 -9.50
C VAL A 20 8.76 -20.91 -9.57
N LYS A 21 10.03 -20.74 -9.95
CA LYS A 21 11.01 -21.83 -9.94
C LYS A 21 11.22 -22.37 -8.53
N ALA A 22 11.48 -21.51 -7.55
CA ALA A 22 11.64 -21.94 -6.15
C ALA A 22 10.40 -22.67 -5.61
N LEU A 23 9.18 -22.24 -5.98
CA LEU A 23 7.94 -22.92 -5.61
C LEU A 23 7.82 -24.31 -6.27
N LYS A 24 8.20 -24.43 -7.55
CA LYS A 24 8.22 -25.73 -8.24
C LYS A 24 9.26 -26.68 -7.61
N ASP A 25 10.44 -26.16 -7.29
CA ASP A 25 11.51 -26.92 -6.65
C ASP A 25 11.10 -27.38 -5.24
N ALA A 26 10.25 -26.63 -4.55
CA ALA A 26 9.63 -27.00 -3.28
C ALA A 26 8.44 -27.99 -3.42
N GLY A 27 8.14 -28.48 -4.63
CA GLY A 27 7.12 -29.50 -4.89
C GLY A 27 5.73 -28.98 -5.21
N VAL A 28 5.55 -27.67 -5.43
CA VAL A 28 4.25 -27.11 -5.82
C VAL A 28 3.94 -27.44 -7.28
N LYS A 29 2.75 -27.99 -7.56
CA LYS A 29 2.30 -28.22 -8.93
C LYS A 29 2.08 -26.90 -9.66
N ALA A 30 2.49 -26.81 -10.92
CA ALA A 30 2.40 -25.58 -11.71
C ALA A 30 0.97 -25.00 -11.80
N ASN A 31 -0.06 -25.85 -11.82
CA ASN A 31 -1.48 -25.44 -11.83
C ASN A 31 -2.03 -24.98 -10.46
N ARG A 32 -1.20 -25.02 -9.42
CA ARG A 32 -1.48 -24.55 -8.06
C ARG A 32 -0.57 -23.40 -7.64
N ILE A 33 0.18 -22.84 -8.60
CA ILE A 33 0.96 -21.62 -8.39
C ILE A 33 0.14 -20.45 -8.90
N PHE A 34 -0.10 -19.49 -8.02
CA PHE A 34 -0.76 -18.25 -8.33
C PHE A 34 0.23 -17.10 -8.25
N THR A 35 0.08 -16.14 -9.16
CA THR A 35 1.01 -15.03 -9.30
C THR A 35 0.28 -13.72 -9.43
N ASP A 36 0.75 -12.70 -8.73
CA ASP A 36 0.25 -11.33 -8.88
C ASP A 36 1.37 -10.38 -9.31
N LYS A 37 1.03 -9.49 -10.24
CA LYS A 37 1.92 -8.42 -10.72
C LYS A 37 1.31 -7.07 -10.38
N ALA A 38 1.87 -6.40 -9.38
CA ALA A 38 1.36 -5.13 -8.90
C ALA A 38 2.08 -3.95 -9.55
N SER A 39 1.62 -3.49 -10.72
CA SER A 39 2.09 -2.23 -11.29
C SER A 39 1.42 -1.03 -10.60
N GLY A 40 2.19 -0.25 -9.83
CA GLY A 40 1.69 0.99 -9.19
C GLY A 40 0.74 0.73 -8.01
N SER A 41 -0.16 1.68 -7.75
CA SER A 41 -1.16 1.63 -6.67
C SER A 41 -2.36 0.72 -6.98
N SER A 42 -2.27 -0.14 -8.00
CA SER A 42 -3.40 -1.01 -8.36
C SER A 42 -3.65 -2.06 -7.28
N THR A 43 -4.93 -2.22 -6.97
CA THR A 43 -5.45 -3.13 -5.93
C THR A 43 -5.71 -4.53 -6.47
N ASP A 44 -5.56 -4.75 -7.78
CA ASP A 44 -5.93 -6.02 -8.41
C ASP A 44 -4.97 -7.14 -7.97
N ARG A 45 -5.56 -8.14 -7.33
CA ARG A 45 -4.90 -9.35 -6.83
C ARG A 45 -5.66 -10.59 -7.26
N GLU A 46 -5.95 -10.67 -8.55
CA GLU A 46 -6.70 -11.79 -9.12
C GLU A 46 -6.05 -13.15 -8.77
N GLY A 47 -4.72 -13.22 -8.72
CA GLY A 47 -4.00 -14.43 -8.34
C GLY A 47 -4.27 -14.85 -6.89
N LEU A 48 -4.19 -13.91 -5.95
CA LEU A 48 -4.53 -14.16 -4.55
C LEU A 48 -6.02 -14.51 -4.38
N ASP A 49 -6.92 -13.84 -5.08
CA ASP A 49 -8.36 -14.09 -4.96
C ASP A 49 -8.73 -15.46 -5.51
N LEU A 50 -8.11 -15.89 -6.61
CA LEU A 50 -8.20 -17.26 -7.11
C LEU A 50 -7.64 -18.27 -6.11
N LEU A 51 -6.54 -17.95 -5.43
CA LEU A 51 -5.98 -18.81 -4.38
C LEU A 51 -6.97 -18.96 -3.22
N ARG A 52 -7.54 -17.85 -2.72
CA ARG A 52 -8.56 -17.84 -1.66
C ARG A 52 -9.76 -18.74 -1.97
N MET A 53 -10.22 -18.73 -3.22
CA MET A 53 -11.35 -19.57 -3.64
C MET A 53 -11.01 -21.07 -3.73
N LYS A 54 -9.73 -21.44 -3.84
CA LYS A 54 -9.31 -22.84 -4.06
C LYS A 54 -8.76 -23.55 -2.82
N VAL A 55 -8.30 -22.80 -1.83
CA VAL A 55 -7.75 -23.37 -0.60
C VAL A 55 -8.88 -23.88 0.29
N GLU A 56 -8.64 -25.03 0.91
CA GLU A 56 -9.52 -25.65 1.88
C GLU A 56 -8.74 -25.95 3.17
N GLU A 57 -9.45 -26.23 4.25
CA GLU A 57 -8.85 -26.60 5.54
C GLU A 57 -7.83 -27.76 5.36
N GLY A 58 -6.66 -27.61 5.98
CA GLY A 58 -5.56 -28.57 5.88
C GLY A 58 -4.70 -28.44 4.61
N ASP A 59 -4.91 -27.40 3.82
CA ASP A 59 -4.00 -27.03 2.73
C ASP A 59 -2.83 -26.15 3.21
N VAL A 60 -1.77 -26.12 2.41
CA VAL A 60 -0.55 -25.37 2.71
C VAL A 60 -0.19 -24.45 1.54
N ILE A 61 0.03 -23.17 1.83
CA ILE A 61 0.49 -22.16 0.88
C ILE A 61 2.00 -21.95 1.09
N LEU A 62 2.78 -22.20 0.05
CA LEU A 62 4.19 -21.85 0.00
C LEU A 62 4.38 -20.46 -0.61
N VAL A 63 5.22 -19.67 0.04
CA VAL A 63 5.66 -18.36 -0.43
C VAL A 63 7.18 -18.32 -0.35
N LYS A 64 7.86 -17.65 -1.29
CA LYS A 64 9.31 -17.59 -1.25
C LYS A 64 9.83 -16.85 0.00
N LYS A 65 9.28 -15.68 0.28
CA LYS A 65 9.66 -14.77 1.37
C LYS A 65 8.46 -14.00 1.92
N LEU A 66 8.58 -13.50 3.15
CA LEU A 66 7.56 -12.66 3.81
C LEU A 66 7.10 -11.47 2.96
N ASP A 67 8.03 -10.72 2.34
CA ASP A 67 7.75 -9.55 1.50
C ASP A 67 6.96 -9.86 0.21
N ARG A 68 6.79 -11.15 -0.11
CA ARG A 68 6.10 -11.63 -1.31
C ARG A 68 4.66 -12.06 -1.07
N LEU A 69 4.21 -12.11 0.19
CA LEU A 69 2.81 -12.41 0.52
C LEU A 69 1.93 -11.15 0.47
N GLY A 70 2.35 -10.06 1.11
CA GLY A 70 1.58 -8.83 1.21
C GLY A 70 2.15 -7.65 0.41
N ARG A 71 1.39 -6.54 0.37
CA ARG A 71 1.87 -5.24 -0.13
C ARG A 71 2.68 -4.47 0.90
N ASP A 72 2.31 -4.65 2.16
CA ASP A 72 2.94 -4.09 3.34
C ASP A 72 2.78 -5.11 4.47
N THR A 73 3.40 -4.84 5.61
CA THR A 73 3.39 -5.79 6.71
C THR A 73 2.02 -5.97 7.34
N ALA A 74 1.14 -4.97 7.29
CA ALA A 74 -0.22 -5.09 7.83
C ALA A 74 -1.08 -5.99 6.93
N ASP A 75 -1.00 -5.81 5.62
CA ASP A 75 -1.65 -6.66 4.62
C ASP A 75 -1.17 -8.11 4.73
N MET A 76 0.14 -8.31 4.88
CA MET A 76 0.72 -9.64 5.11
C MET A 76 0.14 -10.33 6.36
N ILE A 77 0.09 -9.64 7.50
CA ILE A 77 -0.46 -10.18 8.75
C ILE A 77 -1.95 -10.51 8.59
N GLN A 78 -2.69 -9.65 7.89
CA GLN A 78 -4.11 -9.86 7.65
C GLN A 78 -4.37 -11.11 6.81
N LEU A 79 -3.58 -11.32 5.75
CA LEU A 79 -3.64 -12.53 4.93
C LEU A 79 -3.31 -13.79 5.73
N ILE A 80 -2.28 -13.73 6.57
CA ILE A 80 -1.91 -14.87 7.41
C ILE A 80 -3.04 -15.22 8.38
N LYS A 81 -3.65 -14.23 9.04
CA LYS A 81 -4.78 -14.45 9.94
C LYS A 81 -6.02 -14.99 9.22
N GLU A 82 -6.26 -14.53 7.99
CA GLU A 82 -7.35 -15.00 7.16
C GLU A 82 -7.17 -16.49 6.80
N PHE A 83 -5.98 -16.88 6.35
CA PHE A 83 -5.67 -18.27 6.04
C PHE A 83 -5.68 -19.16 7.28
N ASP A 84 -5.13 -18.70 8.41
CA ASP A 84 -5.17 -19.41 9.69
C ASP A 84 -6.62 -19.66 10.16
N ALA A 85 -7.51 -18.66 10.01
CA ALA A 85 -8.93 -18.81 10.32
C ALA A 85 -9.66 -19.82 9.42
N GLN A 86 -9.14 -20.07 8.21
CA GLN A 86 -9.63 -21.09 7.29
C GLN A 86 -8.95 -22.46 7.50
N GLY A 87 -8.05 -22.59 8.48
CA GLY A 87 -7.28 -23.80 8.73
C GLY A 87 -6.23 -24.08 7.64
N VAL A 88 -5.77 -23.03 6.94
CA VAL A 88 -4.75 -23.09 5.89
C VAL A 88 -3.42 -22.58 6.45
N ALA A 89 -2.37 -23.39 6.35
CA ALA A 89 -1.05 -23.00 6.82
C ALA A 89 -0.25 -22.27 5.74
N VAL A 90 0.49 -21.24 6.12
CA VAL A 90 1.41 -20.51 5.25
C VAL A 90 2.85 -20.85 5.65
N ARG A 91 3.70 -21.18 4.67
CA ARG A 91 5.12 -21.45 4.89
C ARG A 91 5.98 -20.61 3.95
N PHE A 92 7.07 -20.08 4.51
CA PHE A 92 8.04 -19.25 3.81
C PHE A 92 9.32 -20.04 3.56
N ILE A 93 9.70 -20.19 2.30
CA ILE A 93 10.81 -21.06 1.88
C ILE A 93 12.15 -20.53 2.40
N ASP A 94 12.49 -19.28 2.10
CA ASP A 94 13.80 -18.73 2.42
C ASP A 94 13.92 -18.40 3.93
N ASP A 95 12.81 -18.02 4.56
CA ASP A 95 12.79 -17.58 5.96
C ASP A 95 12.70 -18.77 6.94
N GLY A 96 12.36 -19.98 6.47
CA GLY A 96 12.16 -21.16 7.32
C GLY A 96 10.98 -21.02 8.29
N ILE A 97 10.06 -20.10 8.01
CA ILE A 97 8.92 -19.77 8.86
C ILE A 97 7.69 -20.56 8.43
N SER A 98 6.95 -21.10 9.39
CA SER A 98 5.68 -21.79 9.18
C SER A 98 4.63 -21.25 10.15
N THR A 99 3.40 -21.09 9.66
CA THR A 99 2.23 -20.77 10.49
C THR A 99 1.46 -22.02 10.91
N ASP A 100 2.02 -23.20 10.68
CA ASP A 100 1.44 -24.48 11.06
C ASP A 100 1.60 -24.78 12.56
N GLY A 101 0.58 -25.40 13.16
CA GLY A 101 0.56 -25.80 14.57
C GLY A 101 0.63 -24.66 15.59
N GLU A 102 0.85 -25.01 16.87
CA GLU A 102 0.91 -24.04 17.97
C GLU A 102 2.07 -23.04 17.82
N MET A 103 3.19 -23.47 17.25
CA MET A 103 4.35 -22.62 16.97
C MET A 103 4.00 -21.53 15.95
N GLY A 104 3.12 -21.83 15.00
CA GLY A 104 2.67 -20.90 13.99
C GLY A 104 2.03 -19.63 14.57
N LYS A 105 1.14 -19.78 15.55
CA LYS A 105 0.49 -18.64 16.23
C LYS A 105 1.50 -17.71 16.91
N MET A 106 2.54 -18.29 17.52
CA MET A 106 3.62 -17.52 18.13
C MET A 106 4.42 -16.74 17.08
N VAL A 107 4.77 -17.39 15.96
CA VAL A 107 5.51 -16.73 14.88
C VAL A 107 4.72 -15.59 14.26
N VAL A 108 3.43 -15.78 14.00
CA VAL A 108 2.54 -14.71 13.51
C VAL A 108 2.50 -13.53 14.48
N THR A 109 2.42 -13.79 15.78
CA THR A 109 2.37 -12.75 16.80
C THR A 109 3.68 -11.95 16.86
N ILE A 110 4.83 -12.64 16.83
CA ILE A 110 6.16 -12.00 16.85
C ILE A 110 6.37 -11.17 15.58
N LEU A 111 6.09 -11.73 14.41
CA LEU A 111 6.19 -11.01 13.14
C LEU A 111 5.28 -9.78 13.13
N SER A 112 4.08 -9.90 13.69
CA SER A 112 3.15 -8.78 13.82
C SER A 112 3.67 -7.67 14.73
N ALA A 113 4.30 -8.02 15.85
CA ALA A 113 4.88 -7.06 16.77
C ALA A 113 6.08 -6.32 16.14
N VAL A 114 6.97 -7.05 15.46
CA VAL A 114 8.14 -6.48 14.76
C VAL A 114 7.69 -5.53 13.65
N ALA A 115 6.74 -5.98 12.83
CA ALA A 115 6.10 -5.19 11.79
C ALA A 115 5.54 -3.85 12.31
N GLN A 116 4.81 -3.90 13.42
CA GLN A 116 4.18 -2.73 14.01
C GLN A 116 5.23 -1.77 14.59
N ALA A 117 6.29 -2.31 15.21
CA ALA A 117 7.40 -1.52 15.73
C ALA A 117 8.16 -0.79 14.60
N GLU A 118 8.46 -1.49 13.50
CA GLU A 118 9.15 -0.89 12.36
C GLU A 118 8.32 0.20 11.68
N ARG A 119 7.01 -0.05 11.47
CA ARG A 119 6.09 0.96 10.94
C ARG A 119 6.04 2.20 11.82
N ARG A 120 5.99 2.02 13.15
CA ARG A 120 5.99 3.13 14.11
C ARG A 120 7.29 3.93 14.02
N ARG A 121 8.45 3.25 13.98
CA ARG A 121 9.77 3.89 13.83
C ARG A 121 9.89 4.71 12.54
N ILE A 122 9.37 4.22 11.41
CA ILE A 122 9.37 4.97 10.14
C ILE A 122 8.52 6.25 10.27
N LEU A 123 7.34 6.15 10.88
CA LEU A 123 6.44 7.28 11.09
C LEU A 123 7.03 8.32 12.04
N GLU A 124 7.67 7.88 13.14
CA GLU A 124 8.37 8.75 14.09
C GLU A 124 9.44 9.57 13.38
N ARG A 125 10.37 8.91 12.67
CA ARG A 125 11.44 9.61 11.93
C ARG A 125 10.91 10.54 10.84
N THR A 126 9.85 10.14 10.15
CA THR A 126 9.21 10.98 9.13
C THR A 126 8.57 12.22 9.76
N ASN A 127 7.94 12.08 10.93
CA ASN A 127 7.32 13.18 11.65
C ASN A 127 8.37 14.13 12.24
N GLU A 128 9.45 13.61 12.82
CA GLU A 128 10.60 14.41 13.29
C GLU A 128 11.18 15.25 12.15
N GLY A 129 11.50 14.62 11.02
CA GLY A 129 11.98 15.35 9.84
C GLY A 129 10.99 16.37 9.29
N ARG A 130 9.67 16.06 9.35
CA ARG A 130 8.62 17.01 8.96
C ARG A 130 8.57 18.21 9.90
N GLN A 131 8.71 18.00 11.21
CA GLN A 131 8.72 19.08 12.21
C GLN A 131 9.95 19.97 12.03
N GLU A 132 11.14 19.39 11.86
CA GLU A 132 12.34 20.17 11.57
C GLU A 132 12.23 20.98 10.29
N ALA A 133 11.72 20.38 9.22
CA ALA A 133 11.49 21.07 7.95
C ALA A 133 10.49 22.22 8.12
N LYS A 134 9.43 22.02 8.91
CA LYS A 134 8.47 23.09 9.23
C LYS A 134 9.12 24.22 10.02
N LEU A 135 9.98 23.91 10.99
CA LEU A 135 10.78 24.90 11.74
C LEU A 135 11.76 25.66 10.83
N LYS A 136 12.36 24.99 9.86
CA LYS A 136 13.21 25.58 8.81
C LYS A 136 12.43 26.38 7.75
N GLY A 137 11.10 26.52 7.92
CA GLY A 137 10.25 27.31 7.02
C GLY A 137 9.86 26.61 5.72
N VAL A 138 10.09 25.30 5.59
CA VAL A 138 9.66 24.53 4.41
C VAL A 138 8.14 24.56 4.32
N ARG A 139 7.63 25.12 3.23
CA ARG A 139 6.18 25.14 2.95
C ARG A 139 5.75 23.78 2.39
N PHE A 140 4.98 23.06 3.19
CA PHE A 140 4.34 21.80 2.80
C PHE A 140 3.05 22.04 2.01
N GLY A 141 2.62 21.03 1.25
CA GLY A 141 1.39 21.04 0.47
C GLY A 141 1.58 21.49 -0.98
N ARG A 142 0.47 21.53 -1.72
CA ARG A 142 0.48 21.94 -3.14
C ARG A 142 0.97 23.38 -3.27
N ARG A 143 1.98 23.61 -4.11
CA ARG A 143 2.42 24.98 -4.43
C ARG A 143 1.24 25.77 -4.98
N ARG A 144 1.08 27.01 -4.50
CA ARG A 144 0.06 27.92 -5.00
C ARG A 144 0.50 28.37 -6.40
N ILE A 145 -0.28 28.00 -7.42
CA ILE A 145 -0.01 28.32 -8.84
C ILE A 145 -0.73 29.61 -9.24
N ILE A 146 -1.82 29.95 -8.56
CA ILE A 146 -2.68 31.08 -8.90
C ILE A 146 -2.10 32.37 -8.30
N ASP A 147 -1.91 33.38 -9.15
CA ASP A 147 -1.58 34.73 -8.71
C ASP A 147 -2.81 35.39 -8.06
N ARG A 148 -2.76 35.55 -6.74
CA ARG A 148 -3.85 36.16 -5.97
C ARG A 148 -3.99 37.65 -6.28
N ASN A 149 -2.92 38.33 -6.65
CA ASN A 149 -2.95 39.78 -6.85
C ASN A 149 -3.84 40.15 -8.03
N VAL A 150 -3.72 39.43 -9.14
CA VAL A 150 -4.56 39.63 -10.33
C VAL A 150 -6.03 39.43 -10.00
N LEU A 151 -6.35 38.38 -9.23
CA LEU A 151 -7.71 38.10 -8.78
C LEU A 151 -8.29 39.24 -7.93
N LEU A 152 -7.50 39.76 -6.99
CA LEU A 152 -7.92 40.81 -6.06
C LEU A 152 -8.13 42.16 -6.76
N VAL A 153 -7.26 42.48 -7.73
CA VAL A 153 -7.42 43.68 -8.57
C VAL A 153 -8.73 43.60 -9.35
N LEU A 154 -8.99 42.49 -10.06
CA LEU A 154 -10.23 42.31 -10.81
C LEU A 154 -11.47 42.40 -9.92
N ASN A 155 -11.40 41.87 -8.69
CA ASN A 155 -12.51 41.97 -7.75
C ASN A 155 -12.72 43.41 -7.23
N ARG A 156 -11.65 44.18 -7.01
CA ARG A 156 -11.74 45.60 -6.62
C ARG A 156 -12.29 46.49 -7.75
N GLU A 157 -12.06 46.11 -9.00
CA GLU A 157 -12.68 46.73 -10.18
C GLU A 157 -14.18 46.41 -10.33
N GLY A 158 -14.76 45.64 -9.41
CA GLY A 158 -16.19 45.30 -9.41
C GLY A 158 -16.56 44.12 -10.31
N ILE A 159 -15.58 43.38 -10.83
CA ILE A 159 -15.83 42.20 -11.68
C ILE A 159 -16.34 41.05 -10.82
N GLY A 160 -17.48 40.46 -11.21
CA GLY A 160 -18.09 39.36 -10.48
C GLY A 160 -17.28 38.06 -10.53
N ALA A 161 -17.40 37.23 -9.48
CA ALA A 161 -16.62 36.00 -9.30
C ALA A 161 -16.74 34.99 -10.47
N THR A 162 -17.90 34.94 -11.16
CA THR A 162 -18.11 34.10 -12.35
C THR A 162 -17.21 34.51 -13.51
N GLU A 163 -17.02 35.82 -13.70
CA GLU A 163 -16.25 36.38 -14.79
C GLU A 163 -14.74 36.24 -14.51
N ILE A 164 -14.33 36.47 -13.25
CA ILE A 164 -12.96 36.21 -12.78
C ILE A 164 -12.56 34.74 -12.99
N SER A 165 -13.47 33.81 -12.66
CA SER A 165 -13.25 32.37 -12.84
C SER A 165 -12.97 32.00 -14.30
N ARG A 166 -13.70 32.59 -15.26
CA ARG A 166 -13.46 32.36 -16.69
C ARG A 166 -12.14 32.96 -17.16
N ARG A 167 -11.84 34.21 -16.78
CA ARG A 167 -10.62 34.91 -17.21
C ARG A 167 -9.35 34.25 -16.71
N LEU A 168 -9.35 33.75 -15.48
CA LEU A 168 -8.20 33.11 -14.85
C LEU A 168 -8.18 31.58 -15.04
N ASN A 169 -9.18 31.01 -15.70
CA ASN A 169 -9.36 29.56 -15.90
C ASN A 169 -9.24 28.76 -14.58
N ILE A 170 -9.92 29.24 -13.54
CA ILE A 170 -9.96 28.62 -12.22
C ILE A 170 -11.40 28.37 -11.80
N ALA A 171 -11.63 27.34 -10.98
CA ALA A 171 -12.97 27.06 -10.47
C ALA A 171 -13.51 28.23 -9.64
N ARG A 172 -14.81 28.54 -9.77
CA ARG A 172 -15.49 29.58 -8.97
C ARG A 172 -15.28 29.41 -7.47
N SER A 173 -15.25 28.17 -6.98
CA SER A 173 -14.96 27.85 -5.57
C SER A 173 -13.56 28.33 -5.12
N THR A 174 -12.57 28.30 -6.03
CA THR A 174 -11.23 28.80 -5.74
C THR A 174 -11.20 30.33 -5.67
N VAL A 175 -12.03 31.01 -6.47
CA VAL A 175 -12.18 32.47 -6.41
C VAL A 175 -12.73 32.90 -5.06
N TYR A 176 -13.87 32.33 -4.64
CA TYR A 176 -14.46 32.65 -3.33
C TYR A 176 -13.51 32.34 -2.18
N LYS A 177 -12.83 31.18 -2.22
CA LYS A 177 -11.85 30.80 -1.20
C LYS A 177 -10.70 31.80 -1.08
N ILE A 178 -10.22 32.35 -2.19
CA ILE A 178 -9.16 33.37 -2.16
C ILE A 178 -9.69 34.70 -1.59
N LEU A 179 -10.93 35.07 -1.90
CA LEU A 179 -11.57 36.28 -1.37
C LEU A 179 -11.88 36.17 0.13
N GLU A 180 -12.25 34.98 0.62
CA GLU A 180 -12.44 34.69 2.05
C GLU A 180 -11.11 34.70 2.82
N ASP A 181 -10.09 34.00 2.31
CA ASP A 181 -8.73 33.99 2.88
C ASP A 181 -8.17 35.43 3.08
N GLU A 182 -8.49 36.37 2.19
CA GLU A 182 -8.09 37.78 2.27
C GLU A 182 -8.90 38.60 3.27
N ARG A 183 -10.17 38.23 3.49
CA ARG A 183 -11.03 38.87 4.50
C ARG A 183 -10.70 38.42 5.92
N GLY A 184 -9.83 37.43 6.08
CA GLY A 184 -9.36 36.94 7.38
C GLY A 184 -10.41 36.15 8.16
N LEU A 185 -11.39 35.55 7.46
CA LEU A 185 -12.39 34.64 8.01
C LEU A 185 -12.01 33.17 7.77
#